data_AF-A0A972ZRT1-F1
#
_entry.id   AF-A0A972ZRT1-F1
#
_cell.length_a   1.000
_cell.length_b   1.000
_cell.length_c   1.000
_cell.angle_alpha   90.00
_cell.angle_beta   90.00
_cell.angle_gamma   90.00
#
_symmetry.space_group_name_H-M   'P 1'
#
loop_
_entity.id
_entity.type
_entity.pdbx_description
1 polymer ?
#
loop_
_entity_poly.entity_id
_entity_poly.type
_entity_poly.pdbx_seq_one_letter_code
_entity_poly.pdbx_strand_id
1 'polypeptide(L)'
;MKYFFPFLLILVLLSCQNNQPKIITVLGEISPSELGKTLHHEHLLVDFIGADSTGYNRWNKQEVVNKVLPFLIEIKNTGYKTLVDATPEYLGRDPQLLKILSERSGVQLISNTGLYAAYEGKHLPEYFYTDTPEQLASRWIAEFQNSIENTGVYPGFIKIAVDRRPLEEVHRKVVKAACLTHLETGLTIMSHTGLAVPAFQQIEILEENGIHPSAFIWTHAHNEQDHT
;
A
#
# COMPACT_ATOMS: atom_id res chain seq x y z
N MET A 1 69.19 9.40 -0.54
CA MET A 1 67.79 9.79 -0.24
C MET A 1 66.96 9.33 -1.42
N LYS A 2 66.23 8.20 -1.34
CA LYS A 2 64.79 8.09 -0.98
C LYS A 2 63.99 9.16 -1.75
N TYR A 3 63.04 8.82 -2.63
CA TYR A 3 61.73 8.28 -2.27
C TYR A 3 61.19 7.31 -3.33
N PHE A 4 60.80 6.11 -2.88
CA PHE A 4 59.98 5.15 -3.61
C PHE A 4 58.55 5.38 -3.15
N PHE A 5 57.68 5.90 -4.02
CA PHE A 5 56.25 6.09 -3.74
C PHE A 5 55.52 4.80 -4.12
N PRO A 6 54.95 4.02 -3.17
CA PRO A 6 54.10 2.91 -3.55
C PRO A 6 52.74 3.47 -3.96
N PHE A 7 52.34 3.18 -5.19
CA PHE A 7 51.01 3.47 -5.70
C PHE A 7 50.02 2.57 -4.94
N LEU A 8 49.29 3.14 -3.98
CA LEU A 8 48.24 2.44 -3.24
C LEU A 8 47.02 2.30 -4.16
N LEU A 9 46.83 1.11 -4.70
CA LEU A 9 45.63 0.75 -5.47
C LEU A 9 44.45 0.67 -4.49
N ILE A 10 43.63 1.73 -4.42
CA ILE A 10 42.38 1.72 -3.67
C ILE A 10 41.38 0.86 -4.44
N LEU A 11 41.18 -0.38 -4.01
CA LEU A 11 40.05 -1.21 -4.44
C LEU A 11 38.77 -0.60 -3.86
N VAL A 12 38.03 0.13 -4.69
CA VAL A 12 36.65 0.51 -4.38
C VAL A 12 35.82 -0.76 -4.53
N LEU A 13 35.57 -1.45 -3.42
CA LEU A 13 34.54 -2.48 -3.35
C LEU A 13 33.19 -1.77 -3.48
N LEU A 14 32.72 -1.64 -4.73
CA LEU A 14 31.31 -1.41 -5.02
C LEU A 14 30.57 -2.63 -4.45
N SER A 15 30.06 -2.48 -3.25
CA SER A 15 29.01 -3.33 -2.70
C SER A 15 27.85 -3.29 -3.69
N CYS A 16 27.76 -4.28 -4.57
CA CYS A 16 26.54 -4.57 -5.29
C CYS A 16 25.49 -4.88 -4.22
N GLN A 17 24.73 -3.86 -3.80
CA GLN A 17 23.49 -4.09 -3.07
C GLN A 17 22.66 -5.03 -3.95
N ASN A 18 22.31 -6.17 -3.35
CA ASN A 18 21.56 -7.20 -4.01
C ASN A 18 20.14 -6.65 -4.24
N ASN A 19 19.95 -5.90 -5.34
CA ASN A 19 18.69 -5.25 -5.76
C ASN A 19 17.70 -6.31 -6.30
N GLN A 20 17.60 -7.45 -5.63
CA GLN A 20 16.53 -8.40 -5.89
C GLN A 20 15.22 -7.72 -5.50
N PRO A 21 14.20 -7.69 -6.37
CA PRO A 21 12.88 -7.18 -5.99
C PRO A 21 12.39 -7.95 -4.76
N LYS A 22 11.69 -7.26 -3.86
CA LYS A 22 11.16 -7.85 -2.63
C LYS A 22 9.69 -7.52 -2.48
N ILE A 23 8.98 -8.38 -1.77
CA ILE A 23 7.58 -8.16 -1.38
C ILE A 23 7.54 -8.01 0.14
N ILE A 24 6.94 -6.93 0.62
CA ILE A 24 6.82 -6.64 2.05
C ILE A 24 5.50 -7.22 2.55
N THR A 25 5.57 -8.29 3.34
CA THR A 25 4.41 -8.86 4.04
C THR A 25 4.36 -8.35 5.48
N VAL A 26 3.25 -8.57 6.18
CA VAL A 26 3.11 -8.23 7.60
C VAL A 26 4.05 -9.02 8.53
N LEU A 27 4.66 -10.10 8.03
CA LEU A 27 5.65 -10.90 8.75
C LEU A 27 7.10 -10.66 8.28
N GLY A 28 7.30 -9.71 7.37
CA GLY A 28 8.61 -9.36 6.80
C GLY A 28 8.69 -9.54 5.29
N GLU A 29 9.88 -9.30 4.77
CA GLU A 29 10.17 -9.38 3.34
C GLU A 29 10.22 -10.84 2.85
N ILE A 30 9.69 -11.08 1.65
CA ILE A 30 9.84 -12.33 0.90
C ILE A 30 10.31 -12.04 -0.53
N SER A 31 10.84 -13.05 -1.21
CA SER A 31 11.12 -12.95 -2.64
C SER A 31 9.82 -13.00 -3.48
N PRO A 32 9.77 -12.37 -4.67
CA PRO A 32 8.61 -12.45 -5.56
C PRO A 32 8.22 -13.89 -5.94
N SER A 33 9.20 -14.79 -6.06
CA SER A 33 8.94 -16.22 -6.31
C SER A 33 8.18 -16.92 -5.18
N GLU A 34 8.17 -16.35 -3.98
CA GLU A 34 7.46 -16.91 -2.84
C GLU A 34 6.00 -16.44 -2.74
N LEU A 35 5.56 -15.50 -3.58
CA LEU A 35 4.18 -14.97 -3.56
C LEU A 35 3.15 -16.06 -3.88
N GLY A 36 3.41 -16.90 -4.89
CA GLY A 36 2.47 -17.95 -5.29
C GLY A 36 1.11 -17.40 -5.73
N LYS A 37 0.05 -18.23 -5.63
CA LYS A 37 -1.30 -17.84 -6.04
C LYS A 37 -1.85 -16.79 -5.08
N THR A 38 -2.24 -15.64 -5.62
CA THR A 38 -2.48 -14.41 -4.84
C THR A 38 -3.86 -13.82 -5.09
N LEU A 39 -4.54 -13.43 -4.03
CA LEU A 39 -5.71 -12.54 -4.09
C LEU A 39 -5.23 -11.09 -3.91
N HIS A 40 -5.41 -10.28 -4.94
CA HIS A 40 -4.71 -9.00 -5.07
C HIS A 40 -5.52 -7.79 -4.54
N HIS A 41 -6.77 -7.98 -4.13
CA HIS A 41 -7.59 -6.90 -3.57
C HIS A 41 -8.70 -7.48 -2.70
N GLU A 42 -8.45 -7.54 -1.40
CA GLU A 42 -9.38 -8.07 -0.42
C GLU A 42 -9.42 -7.15 0.81
N HIS A 43 -10.36 -7.43 1.73
CA HIS A 43 -10.44 -6.75 3.01
C HIS A 43 -10.79 -7.74 4.12
N LEU A 44 -9.97 -7.80 5.16
CA LEU A 44 -10.18 -8.70 6.30
C LEU A 44 -11.05 -8.07 7.39
N LEU A 45 -11.01 -6.74 7.47
CA LEU A 45 -11.81 -5.90 8.34
C LEU A 45 -12.02 -4.55 7.64
N VAL A 46 -13.25 -4.03 7.68
CA VAL A 46 -13.56 -2.69 7.15
C VAL A 46 -14.51 -1.98 8.10
N ASP A 47 -14.30 -0.68 8.31
CA ASP A 47 -15.15 0.19 9.11
C ASP A 47 -15.49 1.48 8.34
N PHE A 48 -16.67 1.50 7.73
CA PHE A 48 -17.15 2.62 6.92
C PHE A 48 -17.81 3.75 7.75
N ILE A 49 -17.55 3.84 9.06
CA ILE A 49 -18.20 4.85 9.90
C ILE A 49 -17.81 6.28 9.50
N GLY A 50 -16.53 6.52 9.20
CA GLY A 50 -15.96 7.86 8.94
C GLY A 50 -14.67 8.08 9.73
N ALA A 51 -13.79 8.96 9.24
CA ALA A 51 -12.47 9.18 9.86
C ALA A 51 -12.55 9.84 11.25
N ASP A 52 -13.61 10.60 11.52
CA ASP A 52 -13.87 11.29 12.79
C ASP A 52 -14.27 10.33 13.93
N SER A 53 -14.69 9.11 13.58
CA SER A 53 -15.31 8.17 14.51
C SER A 53 -14.64 6.81 14.55
N THR A 54 -13.73 6.52 13.61
CA THR A 54 -13.04 5.23 13.52
C THR A 54 -11.89 5.10 14.52
N GLY A 55 -11.48 3.87 14.84
CA GLY A 55 -10.39 3.57 15.76
C GLY A 55 -10.44 2.15 16.32
N TYR A 56 -9.33 1.69 16.90
CA TYR A 56 -9.19 0.32 17.41
C TYR A 56 -10.22 -0.08 18.46
N ASN A 57 -10.89 0.87 19.11
CA ASN A 57 -11.97 0.62 20.06
C ASN A 57 -13.27 0.11 19.40
N ARG A 58 -13.39 0.18 18.06
CA ARG A 58 -14.61 -0.22 17.35
C ARG A 58 -14.71 -1.71 17.05
N TRP A 59 -13.62 -2.46 17.23
CA TRP A 59 -13.63 -3.90 17.02
C TRP A 59 -12.90 -4.62 18.14
N ASN A 60 -13.41 -5.80 18.49
CA ASN A 60 -12.67 -6.74 19.31
C ASN A 60 -11.78 -7.61 18.39
N LYS A 61 -10.45 -7.44 18.49
CA LYS A 61 -9.49 -8.20 17.67
C LYS A 61 -9.71 -9.70 17.74
N GLN A 62 -10.03 -10.26 18.90
CA GLN A 62 -10.23 -11.71 19.04
C GLN A 62 -11.50 -12.19 18.35
N GLU A 63 -12.57 -11.41 18.36
CA GLU A 63 -13.79 -11.71 17.60
C GLU A 63 -13.54 -11.67 16.09
N VAL A 64 -12.81 -10.66 15.61
CA VAL A 64 -12.41 -10.59 14.20
C VAL A 64 -11.55 -11.79 13.81
N VAL A 65 -10.55 -12.15 14.64
CA VAL A 65 -9.74 -13.36 14.41
C VAL A 65 -10.61 -14.62 14.35
N ASN A 66 -11.52 -14.81 15.31
CA ASN A 66 -12.40 -15.98 15.35
C ASN A 66 -13.29 -16.08 14.10
N LYS A 67 -13.70 -14.93 13.55
CA LYS A 67 -14.53 -14.87 12.34
C LYS A 67 -13.73 -15.09 11.06
N VAL A 68 -12.57 -14.47 10.93
CA VAL A 68 -11.79 -14.39 9.67
C VAL A 68 -10.86 -15.59 9.50
N LEU A 69 -10.26 -16.11 10.57
CA LEU A 69 -9.26 -17.17 10.51
C LEU A 69 -9.74 -18.44 9.78
N PRO A 70 -10.98 -18.94 9.98
CA PRO A 70 -11.46 -20.11 9.24
C PRO A 70 -11.43 -19.93 7.72
N PHE A 71 -11.80 -18.74 7.22
CA PHE A 71 -11.78 -18.44 5.79
C PHE A 71 -10.37 -18.37 5.22
N LEU A 72 -9.41 -17.82 5.98
CA LEU A 72 -8.00 -17.82 5.54
C LEU A 72 -7.42 -19.24 5.47
N ILE A 73 -7.78 -20.12 6.40
CA ILE A 73 -7.37 -21.53 6.35
C ILE A 73 -8.00 -22.23 5.15
N GLU A 74 -9.29 -21.99 4.89
CA GLU A 74 -9.99 -22.53 3.72
C GLU A 74 -9.33 -22.09 2.41
N ILE A 75 -9.07 -20.79 2.25
CA ILE A 75 -8.46 -20.26 1.02
C ILE A 75 -7.06 -20.82 0.81
N LYS A 76 -6.29 -20.99 1.89
CA LYS A 76 -4.97 -21.63 1.84
C LYS A 76 -5.06 -23.07 1.34
N ASN A 77 -6.05 -23.83 1.81
CA ASN A 77 -6.28 -25.20 1.39
C ASN A 77 -6.68 -25.32 -0.09
N THR A 78 -7.20 -24.24 -0.70
CA THR A 78 -7.44 -24.17 -2.16
C THR A 78 -6.18 -23.78 -2.98
N GLY A 79 -5.03 -23.60 -2.32
CA GLY A 79 -3.73 -23.33 -2.94
C GLY A 79 -3.36 -21.85 -3.03
N TYR A 80 -4.15 -20.94 -2.47
CA TYR A 80 -3.73 -19.54 -2.32
C TYR A 80 -2.68 -19.41 -1.21
N LYS A 81 -1.68 -18.57 -1.46
CA LYS A 81 -0.58 -18.34 -0.52
C LYS A 81 -0.55 -16.92 0.01
N THR A 82 -1.00 -15.96 -0.79
CA THR A 82 -0.93 -14.53 -0.45
C THR A 82 -2.25 -13.83 -0.65
N LEU A 83 -2.52 -12.86 0.21
CA LEU A 83 -3.68 -12.00 0.14
C LEU A 83 -3.25 -10.55 0.44
N VAL A 84 -3.68 -9.63 -0.42
CA VAL A 84 -3.41 -8.20 -0.32
C VAL A 84 -4.60 -7.52 0.38
N ASP A 85 -4.41 -7.08 1.62
CA ASP A 85 -5.41 -6.31 2.34
C ASP A 85 -5.34 -4.85 1.91
N ALA A 86 -6.40 -4.40 1.23
CA ALA A 86 -6.48 -3.08 0.63
C ALA A 86 -7.27 -2.09 1.48
N THR A 87 -7.27 -2.28 2.80
CA THR A 87 -7.90 -1.36 3.76
C THR A 87 -6.92 -0.26 4.15
N PRO A 88 -7.14 1.00 3.74
CA PRO A 88 -6.24 2.11 4.08
C PRO A 88 -6.47 2.63 5.50
N GLU A 89 -5.60 3.56 5.91
CA GLU A 89 -5.77 4.31 7.16
C GLU A 89 -7.18 4.95 7.19
N TYR A 90 -7.81 4.96 8.37
CA TYR A 90 -9.18 5.44 8.61
C TYR A 90 -10.33 4.63 7.97
N LEU A 91 -10.06 3.45 7.39
CA LEU A 91 -11.08 2.52 6.91
C LEU A 91 -11.12 1.18 7.67
N GLY A 92 -10.41 1.09 8.82
CA GLY A 92 -10.32 -0.12 9.63
C GLY A 92 -9.02 -0.91 9.49
N ARG A 93 -7.96 -0.33 8.92
CA ARG A 93 -6.62 -0.93 8.86
C ARG A 93 -6.12 -1.26 10.26
N ASP A 94 -5.73 -2.51 10.50
CA ASP A 94 -5.16 -2.96 11.78
C ASP A 94 -3.95 -3.88 11.54
N PRO A 95 -2.72 -3.34 11.52
CA PRO A 95 -1.52 -4.12 11.21
C PRO A 95 -1.27 -5.28 12.18
N GLN A 96 -1.61 -5.12 13.45
CA GLN A 96 -1.43 -6.16 14.47
C GLN A 96 -2.44 -7.30 14.29
N LEU A 97 -3.68 -6.98 13.94
CA LEU A 97 -4.67 -7.99 13.56
C LEU A 97 -4.20 -8.80 12.35
N LEU A 98 -3.70 -8.12 11.30
CA LEU A 98 -3.14 -8.79 10.12
C LEU A 98 -1.98 -9.72 10.50
N LYS A 99 -1.07 -9.28 11.37
CA LYS A 99 0.03 -10.11 11.86
C LYS A 99 -0.47 -11.40 12.52
N ILE A 100 -1.43 -11.29 13.45
CA ILE A 100 -2.05 -12.44 14.13
C ILE A 100 -2.70 -13.40 13.13
N LEU A 101 -3.44 -12.87 12.16
CA LEU A 101 -4.12 -13.66 11.13
C LEU A 101 -3.12 -14.38 10.22
N SER A 102 -2.05 -13.69 9.80
CA SER A 102 -0.99 -14.27 8.97
C SER A 102 -0.25 -15.38 9.69
N GLU A 103 0.14 -15.17 10.95
CA GLU A 103 0.82 -16.20 11.78
C GLU A 103 -0.05 -17.44 11.97
N ARG A 104 -1.34 -17.27 12.30
CA ARG A 104 -2.24 -18.38 12.63
C ARG A 104 -2.72 -19.16 11.40
N SER A 105 -2.93 -18.49 10.27
CA SER A 105 -3.36 -19.14 9.03
C SER A 105 -2.18 -19.70 8.23
N GLY A 106 -1.01 -19.06 8.33
CA GLY A 106 0.12 -19.25 7.43
C GLY A 106 -0.14 -18.75 6.01
N VAL A 107 -1.13 -17.87 5.81
CA VAL A 107 -1.32 -17.06 4.59
C VAL A 107 -0.44 -15.82 4.72
N GLN A 108 0.30 -15.48 3.66
CA GLN A 108 1.05 -14.23 3.59
C GLN A 108 0.07 -13.08 3.42
N LEU A 109 0.09 -12.10 4.32
CA LEU A 109 -0.74 -10.90 4.21
C LEU A 109 0.12 -9.69 3.88
N ILE A 110 -0.34 -8.85 2.95
CA ILE A 110 0.31 -7.60 2.57
C ILE A 110 -0.59 -6.45 2.98
N SER A 111 -0.06 -5.51 3.76
CA SER A 111 -0.74 -4.28 4.16
C SER A 111 -0.29 -3.10 3.30
N ASN A 112 -0.88 -1.93 3.52
CA ASN A 112 -0.68 -0.73 2.72
C ASN A 112 -0.48 0.51 3.58
N THR A 113 -0.03 1.59 2.92
CA THR A 113 -0.17 2.98 3.36
C THR A 113 -1.16 3.72 2.46
N GLY A 114 -1.54 4.96 2.77
CA GLY A 114 -2.43 5.76 1.93
C GLY A 114 -3.81 6.04 2.55
N LEU A 115 -4.68 6.69 1.78
CA LEU A 115 -5.98 7.24 2.24
C LEU A 115 -7.11 7.01 1.25
N TYR A 116 -8.33 6.94 1.78
CA TYR A 116 -9.54 6.72 1.00
C TYR A 116 -10.31 8.04 0.74
N ALA A 117 -10.02 8.73 -0.37
CA ALA A 117 -10.64 10.02 -0.69
C ALA A 117 -11.99 9.93 -1.43
N ALA A 118 -12.46 8.72 -1.75
CA ALA A 118 -13.77 8.52 -2.34
C ALA A 118 -14.92 8.69 -1.33
N TYR A 119 -16.16 8.71 -1.83
CA TYR A 119 -17.37 9.05 -1.07
C TYR A 119 -17.27 10.44 -0.45
N GLU A 120 -16.92 11.42 -1.28
CA GLU A 120 -16.86 12.84 -0.87
C GLU A 120 -15.92 13.08 0.31
N GLY A 121 -14.85 12.28 0.42
CA GLY A 121 -13.85 12.43 1.48
C GLY A 121 -14.32 12.01 2.88
N LYS A 122 -15.41 11.24 3.02
CA LYS A 122 -15.94 10.77 4.32
C LYS A 122 -14.89 10.10 5.23
N HIS A 123 -13.90 9.45 4.62
CA HIS A 123 -12.85 8.70 5.31
C HIS A 123 -11.52 9.46 5.36
N LEU A 124 -11.52 10.76 5.05
CA LEU A 124 -10.34 11.59 5.14
C LEU A 124 -10.20 12.18 6.55
N PRO A 125 -9.02 12.05 7.18
CA PRO A 125 -8.76 12.63 8.49
C PRO A 125 -8.64 14.15 8.44
N GLU A 126 -8.78 14.81 9.59
CA GLU A 126 -8.71 16.27 9.69
C GLU A 126 -7.41 16.85 9.12
N TYR A 127 -6.27 16.21 9.38
CA TYR A 127 -4.96 16.64 8.88
C TYR A 127 -4.91 16.68 7.34
N PHE A 128 -5.74 15.88 6.66
CA PHE A 128 -5.78 15.88 5.20
C PHE A 128 -6.13 17.27 4.68
N TYR A 129 -6.99 18.03 5.34
CA TYR A 129 -7.46 19.32 4.82
C TYR A 129 -6.42 20.43 4.93
N THR A 130 -5.47 20.30 5.88
CA THR A 130 -4.40 21.28 6.10
C THR A 130 -3.09 20.90 5.42
N ASP A 131 -2.80 19.60 5.31
CA ASP A 131 -1.51 19.12 4.80
C ASP A 131 -1.36 19.36 3.30
N THR A 132 -0.16 19.60 2.79
CA THR A 132 0.14 19.57 1.35
C THR A 132 0.31 18.13 0.85
N PRO A 133 0.29 17.87 -0.48
CA PRO A 133 0.65 16.54 -1.01
C PRO A 133 1.99 16.02 -0.50
N GLU A 134 2.99 16.89 -0.33
CA GLU A 134 4.33 16.55 0.17
C GLU A 134 4.30 16.14 1.64
N GLN A 135 3.47 16.81 2.47
CA GLN A 135 3.28 16.43 3.86
C GLN A 135 2.55 15.09 4.00
N LEU A 136 1.53 14.84 3.17
CA LEU A 136 0.86 13.54 3.11
C LEU A 136 1.84 12.44 2.69
N ALA A 137 2.61 12.67 1.63
CA ALA A 137 3.62 11.72 1.18
C ALA A 137 4.67 11.45 2.26
N SER A 138 5.08 12.46 3.02
CA SER A 138 6.05 12.32 4.12
C SER A 138 5.54 11.39 5.21
N ARG A 139 4.24 11.40 5.52
CA ARG A 139 3.63 10.45 6.47
C ARG A 139 3.72 9.01 5.96
N TRP A 140 3.38 8.79 4.69
CA TRP A 140 3.38 7.46 4.08
C TRP A 140 4.81 6.91 3.90
N ILE A 141 5.77 7.78 3.56
CA ILE A 141 7.20 7.45 3.54
C ILE A 141 7.68 7.09 4.95
N ALA A 142 7.22 7.81 5.98
CA ALA A 142 7.57 7.49 7.36
C ALA A 142 7.04 6.11 7.79
N GLU A 143 5.85 5.69 7.36
CA GLU A 143 5.35 4.32 7.59
C GLU A 143 6.23 3.28 6.88
N PHE A 144 6.67 3.57 5.66
CA PHE A 144 7.58 2.70 4.91
C PHE A 144 8.96 2.58 5.56
N GLN A 145 9.48 3.66 6.15
CA GLN A 145 10.81 3.67 6.77
C GLN A 145 10.80 3.17 8.23
N ASN A 146 9.73 3.42 8.99
CA ASN A 146 9.70 3.24 10.45
C ASN A 146 8.61 2.28 10.94
N SER A 147 7.91 1.60 10.03
CA SER A 147 6.71 0.79 10.26
C SER A 147 5.44 1.59 10.56
N ILE A 148 4.29 1.02 10.20
CA ILE A 148 2.96 1.58 10.47
C ILE A 148 2.77 1.64 11.98
N GLU A 149 2.56 2.83 12.54
CA GLU A 149 2.26 3.05 13.96
C GLU A 149 3.24 2.36 14.95
N ASN A 150 4.52 2.22 14.57
CA ASN A 150 5.54 1.49 15.34
C ASN A 150 5.19 0.01 15.63
N THR A 151 4.33 -0.60 14.81
CA THR A 151 3.89 -2.00 14.97
C THR A 151 4.94 -3.02 14.53
N GLY A 152 5.98 -2.59 13.81
CA GLY A 152 6.92 -3.45 13.10
C GLY A 152 6.37 -4.01 11.79
N VAL A 153 5.14 -3.63 11.39
CA VAL A 153 4.55 -3.98 10.09
C VAL A 153 4.78 -2.83 9.11
N TYR A 154 5.28 -3.14 7.92
CA TYR A 154 5.59 -2.17 6.87
C TYR A 154 4.58 -2.28 5.71
N PRO A 155 4.25 -1.18 5.03
CA PRO A 155 3.37 -1.21 3.87
C PRO A 155 4.07 -1.86 2.67
N GLY A 156 3.37 -2.73 1.95
CA GLY A 156 3.84 -3.33 0.69
C GLY A 156 3.34 -2.63 -0.57
N PHE A 157 2.42 -1.65 -0.43
CA PHE A 157 1.90 -0.83 -1.52
C PHE A 157 1.22 0.43 -0.97
N ILE A 158 0.88 1.35 -1.87
CA ILE A 158 0.13 2.57 -1.57
C ILE A 158 -1.32 2.35 -2.02
N LYS A 159 -2.28 2.39 -1.09
CA LYS A 159 -3.71 2.32 -1.39
C LYS A 159 -4.31 3.71 -1.36
N ILE A 160 -4.84 4.14 -2.49
CA ILE A 160 -5.64 5.36 -2.59
C ILE A 160 -7.07 5.05 -3.04
N ALA A 161 -7.97 6.03 -2.91
CA ALA A 161 -9.30 5.99 -3.51
C ALA A 161 -9.70 7.36 -4.05
N VAL A 162 -10.44 7.38 -5.15
CA VAL A 162 -11.07 8.58 -5.73
C VAL A 162 -12.53 8.28 -6.09
N ASP A 163 -13.36 9.31 -6.14
CA ASP A 163 -14.76 9.16 -6.57
C ASP A 163 -14.89 8.58 -7.99
N ARG A 164 -16.08 8.08 -8.31
CA ARG A 164 -16.43 7.51 -9.63
C ARG A 164 -16.77 8.58 -10.69
N ARG A 165 -16.32 9.81 -10.48
CA ARG A 165 -16.55 11.00 -11.30
C ARG A 165 -15.21 11.68 -11.59
N PRO A 166 -15.13 12.63 -12.53
CA PRO A 166 -13.87 13.33 -12.82
C PRO A 166 -13.18 13.85 -11.54
N LEU A 167 -11.85 13.80 -11.53
CA LEU A 167 -11.06 14.15 -10.36
C LEU A 167 -11.27 15.62 -9.97
N GLU A 168 -11.42 15.83 -8.66
CA GLU A 168 -11.48 17.14 -8.02
C GLU A 168 -10.17 17.38 -7.28
N GLU A 169 -9.98 18.57 -6.72
CA GLU A 169 -8.75 18.92 -6.00
C GLU A 169 -8.40 17.95 -4.86
N VAL A 170 -9.41 17.47 -4.12
CA VAL A 170 -9.24 16.43 -3.08
C VAL A 170 -8.64 15.15 -3.67
N HIS A 171 -9.11 14.74 -4.84
CA HIS A 171 -8.63 13.55 -5.53
C HIS A 171 -7.22 13.76 -6.12
N ARG A 172 -6.97 14.91 -6.76
CA ARG A 172 -5.66 15.23 -7.33
C ARG A 172 -4.58 15.30 -6.26
N LYS A 173 -4.91 15.85 -5.09
CA LYS A 173 -4.03 15.91 -3.93
C LYS A 173 -3.59 14.53 -3.44
N VAL A 174 -4.53 13.60 -3.25
CA VAL A 174 -4.19 12.24 -2.78
C VAL A 174 -3.37 11.47 -3.83
N VAL A 175 -3.66 11.66 -5.13
CA VAL A 175 -2.91 11.03 -6.23
C VAL A 175 -1.49 11.59 -6.30
N LYS A 176 -1.32 12.91 -6.16
CA LYS A 176 0.01 13.54 -6.13
C LYS A 176 0.84 13.09 -4.94
N ALA A 177 0.24 12.96 -3.75
CA ALA A 177 0.91 12.39 -2.60
C ALA A 177 1.38 10.95 -2.89
N ALA A 178 0.56 10.14 -3.59
CA ALA A 178 0.92 8.76 -3.93
C ALA A 178 2.07 8.71 -4.94
N CYS A 179 2.11 9.64 -5.89
CA CYS A 179 3.23 9.78 -6.83
C CYS A 179 4.54 10.07 -6.09
N LEU A 180 4.53 11.04 -5.16
CA LEU A 180 5.70 11.39 -4.36
C LEU A 180 6.18 10.22 -3.50
N THR A 181 5.27 9.51 -2.85
CA THR A 181 5.61 8.30 -2.08
C THR A 181 6.17 7.20 -2.98
N HIS A 182 5.59 6.98 -4.16
CA HIS A 182 6.12 6.00 -5.13
C HIS A 182 7.55 6.33 -5.55
N LEU A 183 7.84 7.59 -5.88
CA LEU A 183 9.18 8.02 -6.32
C LEU A 183 10.25 7.80 -5.24
N GLU A 184 9.89 7.97 -3.96
CA GLU A 184 10.83 7.78 -2.84
C GLU A 184 10.98 6.30 -2.45
N THR A 185 9.91 5.51 -2.51
CA THR A 185 9.85 4.17 -1.89
C THR A 185 9.84 3.01 -2.90
N GLY A 186 9.48 3.27 -4.15
CA GLY A 186 9.22 2.25 -5.17
C GLY A 186 7.92 1.47 -4.99
N LEU A 187 7.11 1.78 -3.97
CA LEU A 187 5.84 1.08 -3.72
C LEU A 187 4.85 1.26 -4.87
N THR A 188 4.16 0.19 -5.26
CA THR A 188 3.10 0.23 -6.30
C THR A 188 1.89 1.03 -5.79
N ILE A 189 1.24 1.79 -6.67
CA ILE A 189 0.03 2.54 -6.38
C ILE A 189 -1.18 1.68 -6.79
N MET A 190 -2.05 1.37 -5.83
CA MET A 190 -3.32 0.71 -6.07
C MET A 190 -4.45 1.68 -5.77
N SER A 191 -5.29 1.98 -6.76
CA SER A 191 -6.37 2.94 -6.60
C SER A 191 -7.74 2.28 -6.67
N HIS A 192 -8.57 2.50 -5.63
CA HIS A 192 -10.01 2.39 -5.75
C HIS A 192 -10.51 3.51 -6.66
N THR A 193 -10.96 3.14 -7.84
CA THR A 193 -11.61 4.05 -8.76
C THR A 193 -12.73 3.33 -9.49
N GLY A 194 -13.72 4.08 -9.96
CA GLY A 194 -14.86 3.51 -10.65
C GLY A 194 -14.56 3.27 -12.12
N LEU A 195 -14.99 4.24 -12.91
CA LEU A 195 -15.01 4.21 -14.37
C LEU A 195 -13.67 4.67 -14.97
N ALA A 196 -13.54 4.53 -16.29
CA ALA A 196 -12.36 4.87 -17.06
C ALA A 196 -11.91 6.32 -16.83
N VAL A 197 -12.83 7.28 -16.86
CA VAL A 197 -12.48 8.72 -16.78
C VAL A 197 -11.58 9.05 -15.57
N PRO A 198 -11.98 8.77 -14.31
CA PRO A 198 -11.10 9.02 -13.18
C PRO A 198 -9.86 8.11 -13.14
N ALA A 199 -9.90 6.91 -13.73
CA ALA A 199 -8.70 6.06 -13.82
C ALA A 199 -7.64 6.68 -14.73
N PHE A 200 -8.01 7.11 -15.94
CA PHE A 200 -7.09 7.74 -16.89
C PHE A 200 -6.59 9.10 -16.40
N GLN A 201 -7.41 9.90 -15.72
CA GLN A 201 -6.96 11.15 -15.10
C GLN A 201 -5.91 10.93 -13.99
N GLN A 202 -5.97 9.80 -13.28
CA GLN A 202 -4.91 9.44 -12.34
C GLN A 202 -3.63 9.07 -13.08
N ILE A 203 -3.73 8.28 -14.16
CA ILE A 203 -2.59 7.91 -14.99
C ILE A 203 -1.92 9.15 -15.59
N GLU A 204 -2.69 10.12 -16.09
CA GLU A 204 -2.16 11.41 -16.57
C GLU A 204 -1.31 12.12 -15.50
N ILE A 205 -1.80 12.19 -14.26
CA ILE A 205 -1.04 12.78 -13.14
C ILE A 205 0.25 11.98 -12.87
N LEU A 206 0.21 10.64 -12.95
CA LEU A 206 1.40 9.81 -12.79
C LEU A 206 2.44 10.13 -13.88
N GLU A 207 2.02 10.18 -15.14
CA GLU A 207 2.89 10.46 -16.30
C GLU A 207 3.48 11.88 -16.23
N GLU A 208 2.69 12.88 -15.82
CA GLU A 208 3.15 14.25 -15.56
C GLU A 208 4.23 14.31 -14.47
N ASN A 209 4.24 13.36 -13.53
CA ASN A 209 5.27 13.22 -12.49
C ASN A 209 6.38 12.24 -12.88
N GLY A 210 6.44 11.80 -14.14
CA GLY A 210 7.48 10.90 -14.66
C GLY A 210 7.34 9.44 -14.22
N ILE A 211 6.16 9.03 -13.77
CA ILE A 211 5.87 7.67 -13.31
C ILE A 211 5.24 6.88 -14.45
N HIS A 212 5.81 5.71 -14.76
CA HIS A 212 5.28 4.84 -15.79
C HIS A 212 3.95 4.18 -15.33
N PRO A 213 2.93 4.06 -16.20
CA PRO A 213 1.63 3.48 -15.84
C PRO A 213 1.66 2.06 -15.26
N SER A 214 2.74 1.30 -15.49
CA SER A 214 2.94 -0.03 -14.88
C SER A 214 3.05 0.01 -13.34
N ALA A 215 3.25 1.18 -12.75
CA ALA A 215 3.24 1.38 -11.30
C ALA A 215 1.82 1.54 -10.72
N PHE A 216 0.77 1.49 -11.55
CA PHE A 216 -0.61 1.74 -11.17
C PHE A 216 -1.51 0.53 -11.35
N ILE A 217 -2.33 0.23 -10.34
CA ILE A 217 -3.38 -0.77 -10.39
C ILE A 217 -4.73 -0.07 -10.31
N TRP A 218 -5.48 -0.10 -11.41
CA TRP A 218 -6.89 0.30 -11.46
C TRP A 218 -7.75 -0.83 -10.85
N THR A 219 -8.20 -0.63 -9.62
CA THR A 219 -9.15 -1.57 -9.01
C THR A 219 -10.60 -1.27 -9.40
N HIS A 220 -11.42 -2.31 -9.49
CA HIS A 220 -12.82 -2.24 -9.95
C HIS A 220 -13.02 -1.91 -11.44
N ALA A 221 -12.01 -2.12 -12.28
CA ALA A 221 -12.12 -1.98 -13.74
C ALA A 221 -13.25 -2.83 -14.37
N HIS A 222 -13.67 -3.94 -13.73
CA HIS A 222 -14.82 -4.75 -14.15
C HIS A 222 -16.17 -4.01 -14.13
N ASN A 223 -16.25 -2.84 -13.49
CA ASN A 223 -17.44 -1.99 -13.50
C ASN A 223 -17.52 -1.09 -14.74
N GLU A 224 -16.44 -0.98 -15.51
CA GLU A 224 -16.46 -0.28 -16.79
C GLU A 224 -17.09 -1.18 -17.84
N GLN A 225 -17.88 -0.59 -18.74
CA GLN A 225 -18.43 -1.34 -19.85
C GLN A 225 -17.31 -1.68 -20.82
N ASP A 226 -17.36 -2.89 -21.37
CA ASP A 226 -16.52 -3.21 -22.52
C ASP A 226 -17.03 -2.42 -23.72
N HIS A 227 -16.16 -1.64 -24.36
CA HIS A 227 -16.48 -0.83 -25.53
C HIS A 227 -16.06 -1.53 -26.84
N THR A 228 -15.73 -2.82 -26.77
CA THR A 228 -15.38 -3.67 -27.93
C THR A 228 -16.58 -4.34 -28.61
#